data_AF-A0A0C9VDR6-F1
#
_entry.id   AF-A0A0C9VDR6-F1
#
_cell.length_a   1.000
_cell.length_b   1.000
_cell.length_c   1.000
_cell.angle_alpha   90.00
_cell.angle_beta   90.00
_cell.angle_gamma   90.00
#
_symmetry.space_group_name_H-M   'P 1'
#
loop_
_entity.id
_entity.type
_entity.pdbx_description
1 polymer ?
#
loop_
_entity_poly.entity_id
_entity_poly.type
_entity_poly.pdbx_seq_one_letter_code
_entity_poly.pdbx_strand_id
1 'polypeptide(L)'
;PIIAWDCKTSQEVMIILAIHHLPADNPMQSLLASHIGLKGNCFCQKCYAGGSQEFKQLNEGYDSLFKMGIKDSLADKYQKDLIAQRRMLEGEATASGKDAYTPETVAMITQQQESWLSTQKETIKPLLSDTPAEPLYTVLLGVIKYIWGITCTAIGQTHQLGLLETQLASINTDGLGIPPLCATYLIQYCGGLIGRQFKAIMQTMTFALHDIVSGDILTVWKAAGKVGALLWYPEIMDVEAYLTELSHEIDNLLDDMAIVDPSRIIQKPKFHILLHIVEDIR
;
A
#
# COMPACT_ATOMS: atom_id res chain seq x y z
N PRO A 1 -4.48 -5.66 -28.83
CA PRO A 1 -3.55 -6.82 -28.87
C PRO A 1 -2.64 -6.64 -30.10
N ILE A 2 -1.34 -6.83 -29.93
CA ILE A 2 -0.33 -6.70 -30.98
C ILE A 2 0.18 -8.10 -31.28
N ILE A 3 0.05 -8.56 -32.52
CA ILE A 3 0.66 -9.82 -32.94
C ILE A 3 2.13 -9.54 -33.28
N ALA A 4 3.05 -10.30 -32.68
CA ALA A 4 4.48 -10.18 -32.88
C ALA A 4 5.10 -11.57 -33.09
N TRP A 5 6.26 -11.63 -33.74
CA TRP A 5 7.02 -12.87 -33.90
C TRP A 5 8.08 -12.98 -32.80
N ASP A 6 8.00 -14.00 -31.94
CA ASP A 6 9.05 -14.26 -30.94
C ASP A 6 10.18 -15.07 -31.56
N CYS A 7 11.32 -14.41 -31.77
CA CYS A 7 12.52 -15.03 -32.33
C CYS A 7 13.13 -16.15 -31.48
N LYS A 8 12.85 -16.22 -30.17
CA LYS A 8 13.35 -17.29 -29.29
C LYS A 8 12.53 -18.56 -29.40
N THR A 9 11.21 -18.43 -29.46
CA THR A 9 10.30 -19.58 -29.54
C THR A 9 9.90 -19.94 -30.96
N SER A 10 10.22 -19.09 -31.94
CA SER A 10 9.86 -19.25 -33.37
C SER A 10 8.36 -19.42 -33.57
N GLN A 11 7.56 -18.63 -32.84
CA GLN A 11 6.10 -18.66 -32.89
C GLN A 11 5.52 -17.24 -32.95
N GLU A 12 4.32 -17.12 -33.51
CA GLU A 12 3.52 -15.91 -33.35
C GLU A 12 3.03 -15.81 -31.90
N VAL A 13 3.33 -14.68 -31.27
CA VAL A 13 2.89 -14.34 -29.93
C VAL A 13 1.93 -13.16 -29.99
N MET A 14 0.90 -13.20 -29.14
CA MET A 14 -0.03 -12.08 -28.97
C MET A 14 0.37 -11.28 -27.72
N ILE A 15 0.84 -10.07 -27.94
CA ILE A 15 1.14 -9.11 -26.88
C ILE A 15 -0.16 -8.38 -26.54
N ILE A 16 -0.70 -8.64 -25.34
CA ILE A 16 -1.81 -7.87 -24.79
C ILE A 16 -1.20 -6.80 -23.88
N LEU A 17 -1.20 -5.55 -24.34
CA LEU A 17 -0.88 -4.41 -23.49
C LEU A 17 -2.09 -4.14 -22.59
N ALA A 18 -2.04 -4.62 -21.35
CA ALA A 18 -2.96 -4.20 -20.32
C ALA A 18 -2.39 -2.92 -19.69
N ILE A 19 -2.99 -1.77 -19.99
CA ILE A 19 -2.66 -0.53 -19.28
C ILE A 19 -3.29 -0.64 -17.90
N HIS A 20 -2.55 -1.18 -16.93
CA HIS A 20 -2.99 -1.29 -15.53
C HIS A 20 -3.00 0.05 -14.79
N HIS A 21 -2.56 1.13 -15.45
CA HIS A 21 -2.41 2.47 -14.87
C HIS A 21 -3.06 3.54 -15.77
N LEU A 22 -4.39 3.49 -15.93
CA LEU A 22 -5.16 4.64 -16.42
C LEU A 22 -5.75 5.35 -15.21
N PRO A 23 -5.65 6.66 -15.00
CA PRO A 23 -6.31 7.33 -13.87
C PRO A 23 -7.84 7.31 -14.09
N ALA A 24 -8.54 6.28 -13.64
CA ALA A 24 -9.99 6.21 -13.69
C ALA A 24 -10.57 6.00 -12.30
N ASP A 25 -11.60 6.79 -11.99
CA ASP A 25 -12.37 6.69 -10.76
C ASP A 25 -13.44 5.57 -10.88
N ASN A 26 -13.00 4.31 -11.03
CA ASN A 26 -13.88 3.15 -11.04
C ASN A 26 -13.46 2.05 -10.01
N PRO A 27 -14.43 1.32 -9.42
CA PRO A 27 -14.15 0.29 -8.43
C PRO A 27 -13.21 -0.84 -8.91
N MET A 28 -13.23 -1.15 -10.20
CA MET A 28 -12.39 -2.20 -10.78
C MET A 28 -10.91 -1.81 -10.73
N GLN A 29 -10.60 -0.55 -10.99
CA GLN A 29 -9.24 -0.03 -10.89
C GLN A 29 -8.74 0.01 -9.46
N SER A 30 -9.58 0.44 -8.51
CA SER A 30 -9.24 0.37 -7.09
C SER A 30 -8.85 -1.06 -6.68
N LEU A 31 -9.61 -2.07 -7.10
CA LEU A 31 -9.33 -3.49 -6.84
C LEU A 31 -8.01 -3.95 -7.45
N LEU A 32 -7.73 -3.50 -8.68
CA LEU A 32 -6.48 -3.79 -9.36
C LEU A 32 -5.30 -3.12 -8.63
N ALA A 33 -5.48 -1.88 -8.12
CA ALA A 33 -4.53 -0.99 -7.45
C ALA A 33 -4.04 -1.45 -6.05
N SER A 34 -3.60 -2.71 -5.91
CA SER A 34 -2.79 -3.24 -4.81
C SER A 34 -3.51 -3.72 -3.55
N HIS A 35 -4.83 -3.59 -3.42
CA HIS A 35 -5.55 -4.07 -2.23
C HIS A 35 -6.32 -5.38 -2.49
N ILE A 36 -6.35 -6.30 -1.51
CA ILE A 36 -7.06 -7.59 -1.62
C ILE A 36 -8.57 -7.45 -1.33
N GLY A 37 -8.96 -6.35 -0.70
CA GLY A 37 -10.32 -6.09 -0.22
C GLY A 37 -10.42 -6.21 1.31
N LEU A 38 -11.46 -5.62 1.89
CA LEU A 38 -11.62 -5.49 3.35
C LEU A 38 -11.83 -6.82 4.10
N LYS A 39 -12.12 -7.91 3.38
CA LYS A 39 -12.31 -9.26 3.94
C LYS A 39 -11.08 -10.16 3.77
N GLY A 40 -10.02 -9.67 3.12
CA GLY A 40 -8.77 -10.41 3.00
C GLY A 40 -8.00 -10.45 4.32
N ASN A 41 -7.30 -11.54 4.57
CA ASN A 41 -6.38 -11.61 5.72
C ASN A 41 -5.16 -10.70 5.49
N CYS A 42 -4.65 -10.60 4.26
CA CYS A 42 -3.58 -9.66 3.93
C CYS A 42 -4.16 -8.35 3.41
N PHE A 43 -3.51 -7.23 3.71
CA PHE A 43 -3.95 -5.89 3.31
C PHE A 43 -3.74 -5.60 1.83
N CYS A 44 -2.65 -6.12 1.27
CA CYS A 44 -2.23 -5.79 -0.07
C CYS A 44 -1.77 -7.02 -0.84
N GLN A 45 -1.70 -6.88 -2.15
CA GLN A 45 -1.25 -7.94 -3.06
C GLN A 45 0.28 -8.05 -3.11
N LYS A 46 1.00 -7.04 -2.58
CA LYS A 46 2.46 -6.90 -2.63
C LYS A 46 3.23 -7.57 -1.50
N CYS A 47 2.60 -7.73 -0.33
CA CYS A 47 3.27 -8.29 0.84
C CYS A 47 2.31 -9.11 1.71
N TYR A 48 2.88 -9.73 2.75
CA TYR A 48 2.16 -10.55 3.71
C TYR A 48 1.58 -9.79 4.90
N ALA A 49 1.72 -8.46 4.95
CA ALA A 49 1.19 -7.66 6.05
C ALA A 49 -0.33 -7.81 6.19
N GLY A 50 -0.77 -7.99 7.43
CA GLY A 50 -2.14 -8.33 7.79
C GLY A 50 -2.16 -9.49 8.78
N GLY A 51 -3.11 -10.41 8.60
CA GLY A 51 -3.38 -11.53 9.49
C GLY A 51 -4.82 -11.50 10.00
N SER A 52 -5.11 -12.37 10.98
CA SER A 52 -6.39 -12.35 11.66
C SER A 52 -6.59 -11.03 12.42
N GLN A 53 -7.83 -10.70 12.77
CA GLN A 53 -8.09 -9.50 13.57
C GLN A 53 -7.42 -9.61 14.95
N GLU A 54 -7.38 -10.80 15.54
CA GLU A 54 -6.71 -11.03 16.82
C GLU A 54 -5.20 -10.78 16.70
N PHE A 55 -4.55 -11.30 15.65
CA PHE A 55 -3.11 -11.11 15.45
C PHE A 55 -2.74 -9.64 15.32
N LYS A 56 -3.49 -8.86 14.53
CA LYS A 56 -3.23 -7.43 14.33
C LYS A 56 -3.44 -6.57 15.58
N GLN A 57 -4.11 -7.10 16.60
CA GLN A 57 -4.28 -6.44 17.90
C GLN A 57 -3.14 -6.75 18.88
N LEU A 58 -2.31 -7.77 18.59
CA LEU A 58 -1.09 -8.05 19.35
C LEU A 58 0.00 -7.05 18.94
N ASN A 59 0.92 -6.74 19.87
CA ASN A 59 2.01 -5.79 19.62
C ASN A 59 2.84 -6.15 18.38
N GLU A 60 3.20 -7.43 18.22
CA GLU A 60 3.96 -7.91 17.06
C GLU A 60 3.18 -7.75 15.75
N GLY A 61 1.90 -8.11 15.76
CA GLY A 61 1.05 -7.98 14.57
C GLY A 61 0.78 -6.52 14.22
N TYR A 62 0.59 -5.65 15.21
CA TYR A 62 0.41 -4.21 15.00
C TYR A 62 1.67 -3.56 14.43
N ASP A 63 2.85 -3.80 15.04
CA ASP A 63 4.15 -3.30 14.57
C ASP A 63 4.45 -3.75 13.13
N SER A 64 4.05 -4.98 12.76
CA SER A 64 4.20 -5.47 11.38
C SER A 64 3.44 -4.64 10.34
N LEU A 65 2.40 -3.89 10.72
CA LEU A 65 1.61 -3.06 9.81
C LEU A 65 2.36 -1.80 9.36
N PHE A 66 3.41 -1.39 10.08
CA PHE A 66 4.25 -0.23 9.79
C PHE A 66 5.47 -0.58 8.93
N LYS A 67 5.63 -1.86 8.57
CA LYS A 67 6.81 -2.35 7.86
C LYS A 67 6.41 -2.96 6.53
N MET A 68 7.16 -2.63 5.49
CA MET A 68 7.01 -3.30 4.20
C MET A 68 7.43 -4.76 4.33
N GLY A 69 6.55 -5.67 3.90
CA GLY A 69 6.90 -7.07 3.72
C GLY A 69 7.21 -7.37 2.26
N ILE A 70 7.70 -8.58 2.00
CA ILE A 70 7.93 -9.10 0.66
C ILE A 70 6.97 -10.26 0.42
N LYS A 71 6.28 -10.27 -0.72
CA LYS A 71 5.52 -11.44 -1.20
C LYS A 71 6.15 -11.94 -2.49
N ASP A 72 7.08 -12.87 -2.35
CA ASP A 72 7.64 -13.57 -3.50
C ASP A 72 6.90 -14.89 -3.71
N SER A 73 5.78 -14.82 -4.44
CA SER A 73 4.96 -16.00 -4.74
C SER A 73 5.73 -17.08 -5.50
N LEU A 74 6.81 -16.72 -6.22
CA LEU A 74 7.65 -17.67 -6.94
C LEU A 74 8.60 -18.38 -5.97
N ALA A 75 9.28 -17.63 -5.10
CA ALA A 75 10.08 -18.22 -4.03
C ALA A 75 9.22 -19.09 -3.09
N ASP A 76 8.00 -18.66 -2.75
CA ASP A 76 7.09 -19.45 -1.92
C ASP A 76 6.66 -20.76 -2.59
N LYS A 77 6.45 -20.74 -3.91
CA LYS A 77 6.17 -21.94 -4.71
C LYS A 77 7.38 -22.88 -4.67
N TYR A 78 8.56 -22.37 -5.00
CA TYR A 78 9.79 -23.18 -5.01
C TYR A 78 10.12 -23.72 -3.62
N GLN A 79 9.92 -22.95 -2.55
CA GLN A 79 10.11 -23.43 -1.19
C GLN A 79 9.17 -24.59 -0.85
N LYS A 80 7.88 -24.50 -1.23
CA LYS A 80 6.91 -25.60 -1.03
C LYS A 80 7.29 -26.84 -1.84
N ASP A 81 7.67 -26.65 -3.11
CA ASP A 81 8.08 -27.75 -3.99
C ASP A 81 9.34 -28.45 -3.45
N LEU A 82 10.32 -27.69 -2.98
CA LEU A 82 11.52 -28.23 -2.34
C LEU A 82 11.19 -29.02 -1.07
N ILE A 83 10.31 -28.52 -0.21
CA ILE A 83 9.89 -29.23 1.01
C ILE A 83 9.17 -30.53 0.65
N ALA A 84 8.29 -30.52 -0.36
CA ALA A 84 7.59 -31.70 -0.82
C ALA A 84 8.55 -32.75 -1.40
N GLN A 85 9.47 -32.33 -2.26
CA GLN A 85 10.53 -33.20 -2.81
C GLN A 85 11.39 -33.80 -1.71
N ARG A 86 11.79 -33.01 -0.71
CA ARG A 86 12.59 -33.48 0.42
C ARG A 86 11.86 -34.60 1.18
N ARG A 87 10.58 -34.41 1.49
CA ARG A 87 9.77 -35.43 2.17
C ARG A 87 9.65 -36.73 1.36
N MET A 88 9.54 -36.63 0.03
CA MET A 88 9.51 -37.80 -0.84
C MET A 88 10.84 -38.55 -0.83
N LEU A 89 11.95 -37.84 -1.01
CA LEU A 89 13.29 -38.43 -1.03
C LEU A 89 13.70 -39.04 0.33
N GLU A 90 13.33 -38.38 1.43
CA GLU A 90 13.50 -38.93 2.79
C GLU A 90 12.67 -40.21 2.97
N GLY A 91 11.45 -40.25 2.43
CA GLY A 91 10.59 -41.44 2.42
C GLY A 91 11.18 -42.59 1.59
N GLU A 92 11.72 -42.30 0.40
CA GLU A 92 12.38 -43.28 -0.47
C GLU A 92 13.66 -43.84 0.15
N ALA A 93 14.46 -42.99 0.80
CA ALA A 93 15.65 -43.41 1.53
C ALA A 93 15.29 -44.36 2.69
N THR A 94 14.26 -44.01 3.46
CA THR A 94 13.75 -44.81 4.58
C THR A 94 13.18 -46.15 4.08
N ALA A 95 12.43 -46.15 2.98
CA ALA A 95 11.89 -47.36 2.34
C ALA A 95 12.99 -48.28 1.79
N SER A 96 14.13 -47.70 1.40
CA SER A 96 15.33 -48.43 0.95
C SER A 96 16.21 -48.94 2.10
N GLY A 97 15.77 -48.78 3.36
CA GLY A 97 16.50 -49.20 4.56
C GLY A 97 17.69 -48.30 4.93
N LYS A 98 17.81 -47.13 4.32
CA LYS A 98 18.82 -46.13 4.66
C LYS A 98 18.27 -45.16 5.69
N ASP A 99 19.13 -44.71 6.61
CA ASP A 99 18.78 -43.60 7.49
C ASP A 99 18.83 -42.29 6.68
N ALA A 100 17.65 -41.69 6.50
CA ALA A 100 17.45 -40.46 5.75
C ALA A 100 18.23 -39.26 6.31
N TYR A 101 18.69 -39.33 7.56
CA TYR A 101 19.40 -38.25 8.25
C TYR A 101 20.92 -38.44 8.29
N THR A 102 21.45 -39.47 7.63
CA THR A 102 22.90 -39.62 7.47
C THR A 102 23.48 -38.47 6.62
N PRO A 103 24.68 -37.95 6.95
CA PRO A 103 25.29 -36.84 6.21
C PRO A 103 25.40 -37.09 4.70
N GLU A 104 25.65 -38.33 4.31
CA GLU A 104 25.77 -38.77 2.92
C GLU A 104 24.42 -38.70 2.18
N THR A 105 23.35 -39.17 2.82
CA THR A 105 21.99 -39.14 2.24
C THR A 105 21.47 -37.71 2.16
N VAL A 106 21.71 -36.89 3.19
CA VAL A 106 21.37 -35.46 3.18
C VAL A 106 22.11 -34.73 2.06
N ALA A 107 23.41 -34.97 1.88
CA ALA A 107 24.18 -34.36 0.80
C ALA A 107 23.66 -34.74 -0.60
N MET A 108 23.28 -36.02 -0.80
CA MET A 108 22.65 -36.46 -2.05
C MET A 108 21.31 -35.77 -2.32
N ILE A 109 20.44 -35.68 -1.29
CA ILE A 109 19.14 -35.01 -1.39
C ILE A 109 19.34 -33.53 -1.73
N THR A 110 20.26 -32.85 -1.04
CA THR A 110 20.59 -31.44 -1.30
C THR A 110 21.11 -31.22 -2.72
N GLN A 111 22.04 -32.06 -3.19
CA GLN A 111 22.57 -31.98 -4.56
C GLN A 111 21.46 -32.15 -5.61
N GLN A 112 20.51 -33.05 -5.37
CA GLN A 112 19.37 -33.27 -6.26
C GLN A 112 18.40 -32.07 -6.28
N GLN A 113 18.17 -31.45 -5.12
CA GLN A 113 17.37 -30.23 -5.01
C GLN A 113 18.03 -29.03 -5.70
N GLU A 114 19.34 -28.85 -5.55
CA GLU A 114 20.12 -27.81 -6.23
C GLU A 114 20.08 -27.99 -7.76
N SER A 115 20.22 -29.23 -8.22
CA SER A 115 20.07 -29.55 -9.65
C SER A 115 18.66 -29.21 -10.14
N TRP A 116 17.60 -29.58 -9.42
CA TRP A 116 16.23 -29.23 -9.79
C TRP A 116 16.01 -27.71 -9.84
N LEU A 117 16.50 -26.96 -8.84
CA LEU A 117 16.42 -25.49 -8.83
C LEU A 117 17.09 -24.87 -10.06
N SER A 118 18.27 -25.36 -10.43
CA SER A 118 19.02 -24.87 -11.60
C SER A 118 18.29 -25.10 -12.94
N THR A 119 17.31 -26.01 -12.98
CA THR A 119 16.49 -26.28 -14.17
C THR A 119 15.23 -25.41 -14.26
N GLN A 120 14.84 -24.71 -13.19
CA GLN A 120 13.69 -23.81 -13.22
C GLN A 120 14.02 -22.53 -14.00
N LYS A 121 13.38 -22.33 -15.14
CA LYS A 121 13.60 -21.18 -16.06
C LYS A 121 12.49 -20.12 -16.01
N GLU A 122 11.59 -20.17 -15.03
CA GLU A 122 10.46 -19.23 -14.98
C GLU A 122 10.93 -17.85 -14.50
N THR A 123 11.09 -16.91 -15.43
CA THR A 123 11.24 -15.46 -15.14
C THR A 123 9.87 -14.79 -15.15
N ILE A 124 8.85 -15.39 -14.54
CA ILE A 124 7.57 -14.71 -14.36
C ILE A 124 7.68 -13.95 -13.05
N LYS A 125 8.10 -12.68 -13.12
CA LYS A 125 7.79 -11.75 -12.03
C LYS A 125 6.28 -11.84 -11.81
N PRO A 126 5.79 -12.08 -10.58
CA PRO A 126 4.37 -12.08 -10.35
C PRO A 126 3.82 -10.73 -10.80
N LEU A 127 2.88 -10.73 -11.76
CA LEU A 127 2.16 -9.53 -12.26
C LEU A 127 1.60 -8.62 -11.13
N LEU A 128 1.52 -9.15 -9.91
CA LEU A 128 1.07 -8.50 -8.68
C LEU A 128 2.09 -7.51 -8.09
N SER A 129 3.40 -7.64 -8.40
CA SER A 129 4.40 -6.62 -8.05
C SER A 129 4.25 -5.35 -8.89
N ASP A 130 3.61 -5.47 -10.05
CA ASP A 130 3.54 -4.42 -11.07
C ASP A 130 2.25 -3.58 -10.96
N THR A 131 1.49 -3.77 -9.88
CA THR A 131 0.41 -2.85 -9.56
C THR A 131 0.91 -1.78 -8.61
N PRO A 132 1.11 -0.53 -9.03
CA PRO A 132 1.52 0.53 -8.13
C PRO A 132 0.39 0.94 -7.18
N ALA A 133 0.75 1.49 -6.04
CA ALA A 133 -0.15 2.18 -5.14
C ALA A 133 -0.51 3.55 -5.75
N GLU A 134 -1.72 3.67 -6.27
CA GLU A 134 -2.17 4.90 -6.94
C GLU A 134 -2.51 6.01 -5.91
N PRO A 135 -1.93 7.23 -6.03
CA PRO A 135 -2.19 8.33 -5.09
C PRO A 135 -3.68 8.68 -4.95
N LEU A 136 -4.47 8.56 -6.02
CA LEU A 136 -5.91 8.82 -5.97
C LEU A 136 -6.62 7.89 -4.98
N TYR A 137 -6.42 6.58 -5.08
CA TYR A 137 -7.13 5.62 -4.24
C TYR A 137 -6.49 5.39 -2.89
N THR A 138 -5.17 5.31 -2.83
CA THR A 138 -4.43 5.03 -1.59
C THR A 138 -4.43 6.26 -0.69
N VAL A 139 -4.13 7.43 -1.23
CA VAL A 139 -3.98 8.67 -0.46
C VAL A 139 -5.30 9.41 -0.36
N LEU A 140 -5.84 9.92 -1.48
CA LEU A 140 -6.99 10.84 -1.45
C LEU A 140 -8.28 10.15 -0.99
N LEU A 141 -8.71 9.11 -1.70
CA LEU A 141 -9.91 8.32 -1.37
C LEU A 141 -9.65 7.30 -0.25
N GLY A 142 -8.48 7.35 0.36
CA GLY A 142 -8.03 6.44 1.40
C GLY A 142 -7.62 7.15 2.67
N VAL A 143 -6.32 7.29 2.86
CA VAL A 143 -5.70 7.93 4.03
C VAL A 143 -6.38 9.27 4.36
N ILE A 144 -6.43 10.20 3.40
CA ILE A 144 -7.02 11.54 3.59
C ILE A 144 -8.52 11.45 3.88
N LYS A 145 -9.25 10.59 3.18
CA LYS A 145 -10.68 10.35 3.45
C LYS A 145 -10.92 9.90 4.89
N TYR A 146 -10.05 9.05 5.45
CA TYR A 146 -10.20 8.59 6.83
C TYR A 146 -9.83 9.66 7.85
N ILE A 147 -8.75 10.41 7.63
CA ILE A 147 -8.36 11.56 8.46
C ILE A 147 -9.48 12.59 8.49
N TRP A 148 -10.06 12.91 7.33
CA TRP A 148 -11.22 13.80 7.20
C TRP A 148 -12.43 13.31 8.00
N GLY A 149 -12.77 12.02 7.90
CA GLY A 149 -13.88 11.45 8.67
C GLY A 149 -13.70 11.58 10.19
N ILE A 150 -12.49 11.33 10.70
CA ILE A 150 -12.15 11.52 12.12
C ILE A 150 -12.29 12.99 12.50
N THR A 151 -11.75 13.88 11.66
CA THR A 151 -11.77 15.33 11.86
C THR A 151 -13.21 15.86 11.93
N CYS A 152 -14.06 15.53 10.97
CA CYS A 152 -15.47 15.94 10.97
C CYS A 152 -16.24 15.39 12.18
N THR A 153 -15.94 14.16 12.61
CA THR A 153 -16.56 13.58 13.80
C THR A 153 -16.16 14.36 15.06
N ALA A 154 -14.88 14.68 15.22
CA ALA A 154 -14.37 15.45 16.36
C ALA A 154 -14.97 16.86 16.41
N ILE A 155 -15.00 17.58 15.28
CA ILE A 155 -15.56 18.93 15.19
C ILE A 155 -17.08 18.93 15.36
N GLY A 156 -17.75 17.86 14.88
CA GLY A 156 -19.19 17.65 15.09
C GLY A 156 -19.54 17.53 16.58
N GLN A 157 -18.69 16.88 17.37
CA GLN A 157 -18.88 16.75 18.83
C GLN A 157 -18.73 18.08 19.57
N THR A 158 -17.89 19.00 19.07
CA THR A 158 -17.74 20.35 19.63
C THR A 158 -18.74 21.36 19.04
N HIS A 159 -19.60 20.93 18.11
CA HIS A 159 -20.54 21.79 17.38
C HIS A 159 -19.89 22.95 16.62
N GLN A 160 -18.64 22.81 16.19
CA GLN A 160 -17.85 23.87 15.54
C GLN A 160 -17.79 23.76 14.01
N LEU A 161 -18.65 22.96 13.37
CA LEU A 161 -18.65 22.79 11.91
C LEU A 161 -18.86 24.11 11.15
N GLY A 162 -19.66 25.05 11.70
CA GLY A 162 -19.84 26.38 11.09
C GLY A 162 -18.59 27.27 11.17
N LEU A 163 -17.76 27.09 12.20
CA LEU A 163 -16.47 27.77 12.29
C LEU A 163 -15.50 27.23 11.25
N LEU A 164 -15.45 25.90 11.10
CA LEU A 164 -14.66 25.26 10.04
C LEU A 164 -15.12 25.73 8.64
N GLU A 165 -16.43 25.83 8.39
CA GLU A 165 -16.96 26.35 7.13
C GLU A 165 -16.46 27.78 6.86
N THR A 166 -16.52 28.64 7.87
CA THR A 166 -16.06 30.02 7.77
C THR A 166 -14.55 30.10 7.51
N GLN A 167 -13.76 29.30 8.21
CA GLN A 167 -12.31 29.24 8.00
C GLN A 167 -11.97 28.74 6.60
N LEU A 168 -12.61 27.66 6.13
CA LEU A 168 -12.43 27.14 4.77
C LEU A 168 -12.80 28.18 3.70
N ALA A 169 -13.89 28.94 3.90
CA ALA A 169 -14.31 30.00 3.00
C ALA A 169 -13.32 31.18 2.95
N SER A 170 -12.51 31.36 4.00
CA SER A 170 -11.52 32.43 4.10
C SER A 170 -10.15 32.09 3.51
N ILE A 171 -9.91 30.82 3.15
CA ILE A 171 -8.61 30.38 2.63
C ILE A 171 -8.36 31.01 1.27
N ASN A 172 -7.22 31.69 1.14
CA ASN A 172 -6.72 32.08 -0.17
C ASN A 172 -6.12 30.86 -0.90
N THR A 173 -6.67 30.53 -2.08
CA THR A 173 -6.21 29.43 -2.92
C THR A 173 -5.21 29.84 -4.00
N ASP A 174 -4.80 31.11 -4.03
CA ASP A 174 -3.80 31.62 -4.97
C ASP A 174 -2.49 30.82 -4.87
N GLY A 175 -1.97 30.41 -6.02
CA GLY A 175 -0.73 29.62 -6.11
C GLY A 175 -0.87 28.13 -5.80
N LEU A 176 -2.03 27.65 -5.34
CA LEU A 176 -2.24 26.22 -5.01
C LEU A 176 -2.69 25.36 -6.21
N GLY A 177 -3.03 25.98 -7.34
CA GLY A 177 -3.50 25.25 -8.53
C GLY A 177 -4.86 24.55 -8.33
N ILE A 178 -5.66 24.99 -7.35
CA ILE A 178 -7.02 24.51 -7.07
C ILE A 178 -8.03 25.66 -7.22
N PRO A 179 -9.29 25.37 -7.56
CA PRO A 179 -10.34 26.40 -7.53
C PRO A 179 -10.59 26.87 -6.08
N PRO A 180 -11.29 28.01 -5.90
CA PRO A 180 -11.83 28.39 -4.60
C PRO A 180 -12.62 27.26 -3.94
N LEU A 181 -12.48 27.14 -2.62
CA LEU A 181 -13.13 26.08 -1.86
C LEU A 181 -14.63 26.38 -1.72
N CYS A 182 -15.47 25.46 -2.19
CA CYS A 182 -16.91 25.49 -1.89
C CYS A 182 -17.15 24.99 -0.46
N ALA A 183 -16.83 25.81 0.55
CA ALA A 183 -16.86 25.42 1.97
C ALA A 183 -18.18 24.78 2.40
N THR A 184 -19.32 25.41 2.06
CA THR A 184 -20.66 24.87 2.34
C THR A 184 -20.85 23.46 1.77
N TYR A 185 -20.38 23.22 0.55
CA TYR A 185 -20.46 21.90 -0.07
C TYR A 185 -19.59 20.87 0.68
N LEU A 186 -18.36 21.24 1.04
CA LEU A 186 -17.43 20.35 1.75
C LEU A 186 -18.00 19.89 3.10
N ILE A 187 -18.66 20.79 3.82
CA ILE A 187 -19.29 20.48 5.11
C ILE A 187 -20.59 19.70 4.92
N GLN A 188 -21.48 20.16 4.03
CA GLN A 188 -22.77 19.51 3.78
C GLN A 188 -22.62 18.07 3.28
N TYR A 189 -21.61 17.81 2.43
CA TYR A 189 -21.37 16.50 1.82
C TYR A 189 -20.09 15.83 2.34
N CYS A 190 -19.70 16.08 3.59
CA CYS A 190 -18.46 15.59 4.19
C CYS A 190 -18.22 14.08 4.04
N GLY A 191 -19.27 13.25 3.98
CA GLY A 191 -19.16 11.80 3.78
C GLY A 191 -19.05 11.33 2.31
N GLY A 192 -19.33 12.20 1.34
CA GLY A 192 -19.51 11.88 -0.08
C GLY A 192 -18.52 12.55 -1.02
N LEU A 193 -17.38 13.03 -0.50
CA LEU A 193 -16.40 13.75 -1.31
C LEU A 193 -15.63 12.84 -2.28
N ILE A 194 -15.15 13.44 -3.37
CA ILE A 194 -14.35 12.81 -4.43
C ILE A 194 -12.88 13.23 -4.36
N GLY A 195 -12.02 12.57 -5.14
CA GLY A 195 -10.57 12.78 -5.10
C GLY A 195 -10.12 14.25 -5.24
N ARG A 196 -10.73 15.02 -6.15
CA ARG A 196 -10.42 16.46 -6.32
C ARG A 196 -10.62 17.26 -5.04
N GLN A 197 -11.70 16.99 -4.31
CA GLN A 197 -12.03 17.69 -3.07
C GLN A 197 -11.08 17.28 -1.95
N PHE A 198 -10.76 15.99 -1.83
CA PHE A 198 -9.76 15.53 -0.87
C PHE A 198 -8.35 16.09 -1.15
N LYS A 199 -7.98 16.28 -2.41
CA LYS A 199 -6.72 16.95 -2.77
C LYS A 199 -6.71 18.40 -2.27
N ALA A 200 -7.80 19.13 -2.50
CA ALA A 200 -7.93 20.51 -2.02
C ALA A 200 -7.91 20.58 -0.47
N ILE A 201 -8.60 19.66 0.21
CA ILE A 201 -8.58 19.54 1.68
C ILE A 201 -7.15 19.27 2.15
N MET A 202 -6.46 18.25 1.62
CA MET A 202 -5.09 17.90 2.02
C MET A 202 -4.11 19.08 1.92
N GLN A 203 -4.26 19.94 0.91
CA GLN A 203 -3.40 21.11 0.73
C GLN A 203 -3.72 22.26 1.70
N THR A 204 -4.95 22.34 2.22
CA THR A 204 -5.44 23.55 2.91
C THR A 204 -5.78 23.33 4.38
N MET A 205 -5.98 22.08 4.81
CA MET A 205 -6.61 21.79 6.10
C MET A 205 -5.77 22.24 7.30
N THR A 206 -4.45 22.20 7.19
CA THR A 206 -3.54 22.68 8.25
C THR A 206 -3.79 24.16 8.62
N PHE A 207 -4.31 24.97 7.69
CA PHE A 207 -4.60 26.38 7.91
C PHE A 207 -6.01 26.66 8.45
N ALA A 208 -6.93 25.70 8.36
CA ALA A 208 -8.33 25.84 8.77
C ALA A 208 -8.74 24.91 9.92
N LEU A 209 -7.78 24.37 10.66
CA LEU A 209 -8.03 23.56 11.86
C LEU A 209 -7.50 24.17 13.15
N HIS A 210 -6.79 25.30 13.06
CA HIS A 210 -6.25 25.98 14.23
C HIS A 210 -7.39 26.32 15.21
N ASP A 211 -7.22 25.94 16.47
CA ASP A 211 -8.19 26.11 17.57
C ASP A 211 -9.53 25.36 17.47
N ILE A 212 -9.72 24.45 16.50
CA ILE A 212 -10.97 23.68 16.34
C ILE A 212 -10.80 22.19 16.70
N VAL A 213 -9.60 21.65 16.57
CA VAL A 213 -9.29 20.23 16.84
C VAL A 213 -8.18 20.08 17.87
N SER A 214 -7.99 18.86 18.39
CA SER A 214 -6.86 18.56 19.26
C SER A 214 -5.52 18.73 18.54
N GLY A 215 -4.45 18.95 19.32
CA GLY A 215 -3.09 19.01 18.80
C GLY A 215 -2.70 17.77 18.00
N ASP A 216 -3.18 16.59 18.42
CA ASP A 216 -2.89 15.31 17.75
C ASP A 216 -3.50 15.27 16.34
N ILE A 217 -4.78 15.65 16.19
CA ILE A 217 -5.44 15.71 14.88
C ILE A 217 -4.74 16.75 13.98
N LEU A 218 -4.36 17.91 14.54
CA LEU A 218 -3.62 18.92 13.77
C LEU A 218 -2.24 18.42 13.32
N THR A 219 -1.57 17.60 14.14
CA THR A 219 -0.26 17.01 13.82
C THR A 219 -0.38 16.01 12.67
N VAL A 220 -1.40 15.14 12.69
CA VAL A 220 -1.76 14.27 11.55
C VAL A 220 -1.94 15.07 10.26
N TRP A 221 -2.66 16.20 10.29
CA TRP A 221 -2.86 17.01 9.09
C TRP A 221 -1.58 17.67 8.58
N LYS A 222 -0.68 18.07 9.48
CA LYS A 222 0.65 18.57 9.10
C LYS A 222 1.45 17.49 8.37
N ALA A 223 1.51 16.28 8.92
CA ALA A 223 2.20 15.15 8.29
C ALA A 223 1.55 14.78 6.94
N ALA A 224 0.22 14.69 6.89
CA ALA A 224 -0.53 14.39 5.68
C ALA A 224 -0.31 15.44 4.57
N GLY A 225 -0.24 16.72 4.95
CA GLY A 225 0.06 17.82 4.03
C GLY A 225 1.46 17.70 3.42
N LYS A 226 2.47 17.33 4.22
CA LYS A 226 3.84 17.10 3.73
C LYS A 226 3.94 15.91 2.79
N VAL A 227 3.37 14.76 3.16
CA VAL A 227 3.27 13.59 2.27
C VAL A 227 2.57 13.99 0.96
N GLY A 228 1.48 14.75 1.06
CA GLY A 228 0.78 15.30 -0.11
C GLY A 228 1.63 16.21 -0.99
N ALA A 229 2.50 17.04 -0.41
CA ALA A 229 3.41 17.90 -1.16
C ALA A 229 4.48 17.08 -1.91
N LEU A 230 5.06 16.07 -1.26
CA LEU A 230 6.07 15.20 -1.85
C LEU A 230 5.49 14.33 -2.98
N LEU A 231 4.29 13.77 -2.82
CA LEU A 231 3.67 12.88 -3.81
C LEU A 231 3.21 13.57 -5.10
N TRP A 232 2.99 14.88 -5.08
CA TRP A 232 2.63 15.67 -6.26
C TRP A 232 3.77 16.57 -6.74
N TYR A 233 5.01 16.26 -6.34
CA TYR A 233 6.19 16.94 -6.82
C TYR A 233 6.46 16.58 -8.30
N PRO A 234 6.57 17.55 -9.22
CA PRO A 234 6.59 17.27 -10.66
C PRO A 234 7.93 16.75 -11.16
N GLU A 235 9.05 17.09 -10.51
CA GLU A 235 10.41 16.79 -10.99
C GLU A 235 11.32 16.43 -9.82
N ILE A 236 11.90 15.24 -9.82
CA ILE A 236 12.78 14.76 -8.73
C ILE A 236 14.24 14.86 -9.21
N MET A 237 15.04 15.69 -8.54
CA MET A 237 16.46 15.89 -8.88
C MET A 237 17.37 14.79 -8.29
N ASP A 238 17.11 14.43 -7.03
CA ASP A 238 17.82 13.38 -6.31
C ASP A 238 16.79 12.38 -5.78
N VAL A 239 16.68 11.24 -6.46
CA VAL A 239 15.69 10.20 -6.17
C VAL A 239 15.92 9.58 -4.80
N GLU A 240 17.17 9.32 -4.39
CA GLU A 240 17.44 8.66 -3.12
C GLU A 240 17.16 9.59 -1.93
N ALA A 241 17.53 10.87 -2.03
CA ALA A 241 17.19 11.86 -1.01
C ALA A 241 15.66 12.06 -0.91
N TYR A 242 14.97 12.16 -2.05
CA TYR A 242 13.52 12.28 -2.10
C TYR A 242 12.81 11.07 -1.48
N LEU A 243 13.22 9.84 -1.84
CA LEU A 243 12.62 8.62 -1.30
C LEU A 243 12.85 8.47 0.19
N THR A 244 14.02 8.90 0.68
CA THR A 244 14.32 8.92 2.13
C THR A 244 13.41 9.90 2.86
N GLU A 245 13.24 11.11 2.34
CA GLU A 245 12.34 12.12 2.91
C GLU A 245 10.87 11.66 2.87
N LEU A 246 10.42 11.10 1.74
CA LEU A 246 9.07 10.58 1.59
C LEU A 246 8.79 9.43 2.56
N SER A 247 9.72 8.48 2.69
CA SER A 247 9.60 7.39 3.67
C SER A 247 9.46 7.95 5.09
N HIS A 248 10.31 8.90 5.47
CA HIS A 248 10.28 9.51 6.79
C HIS A 248 8.96 10.24 7.07
N GLU A 249 8.43 11.00 6.11
CA GLU A 249 7.15 11.71 6.30
C GLU A 249 5.94 10.76 6.28
N ILE A 250 6.01 9.62 5.58
CA ILE A 250 5.01 8.56 5.68
C ILE A 250 5.05 7.92 7.08
N ASP A 251 6.23 7.61 7.60
CA ASP A 251 6.38 7.03 8.95
C ASP A 251 5.80 7.97 10.01
N ASN A 252 6.14 9.27 9.96
CA ASN A 252 5.57 10.29 10.84
C ASN A 252 4.03 10.32 10.76
N LEU A 253 3.46 10.28 9.55
CA LEU A 253 2.01 10.26 9.37
C LEU A 253 1.36 9.01 9.98
N LEU A 254 2.00 7.84 9.85
CA LEU A 254 1.48 6.60 10.43
C LEU A 254 1.55 6.61 11.95
N ASP A 255 2.64 7.11 12.52
CA ASP A 255 2.81 7.26 13.97
C ASP A 255 1.78 8.24 14.56
N ASP A 256 1.59 9.40 13.94
CA ASP A 256 0.58 10.38 14.35
C ASP A 256 -0.84 9.78 14.26
N MET A 257 -1.11 8.99 13.23
CA MET A 257 -2.39 8.28 13.09
C MET A 257 -2.59 7.19 14.13
N ALA A 258 -1.52 6.50 14.55
CA ALA A 258 -1.58 5.51 15.61
C ALA A 258 -1.91 6.15 16.98
N ILE A 259 -1.51 7.40 17.19
CA ILE A 259 -1.90 8.18 18.37
C ILE A 259 -3.38 8.56 18.30
N VAL A 260 -3.85 9.06 17.15
CA VAL A 260 -5.22 9.56 16.99
C VAL A 260 -6.27 8.45 16.94
N ASP A 261 -6.05 7.41 16.14
CA ASP A 261 -6.99 6.29 16.00
C ASP A 261 -6.22 5.01 15.58
N PRO A 262 -5.62 4.28 16.54
CA PRO A 262 -4.84 3.08 16.24
C PRO A 262 -5.67 1.99 15.57
N SER A 263 -7.00 1.98 15.80
CA SER A 263 -7.90 1.01 15.19
C SER A 263 -7.96 1.15 13.67
N ARG A 264 -7.69 2.35 13.13
CA ARG A 264 -7.69 2.59 11.67
C ARG A 264 -6.56 1.88 10.97
N ILE A 265 -5.39 1.82 11.59
CA ILE A 265 -4.24 1.07 11.06
C ILE A 265 -4.62 -0.41 10.87
N ILE A 266 -5.35 -0.99 11.83
CA ILE A 266 -5.80 -2.39 11.80
C ILE A 266 -6.93 -2.63 10.78
N GLN A 267 -7.82 -1.65 10.60
CA GLN A 267 -9.03 -1.83 9.82
C GLN A 267 -8.90 -1.38 8.36
N LYS A 268 -8.01 -0.44 8.07
CA LYS A 268 -7.92 0.25 6.78
C LYS A 268 -6.59 -0.09 6.11
N PRO A 269 -6.59 -1.01 5.13
CA PRO A 269 -5.39 -1.45 4.42
C PRO A 269 -4.56 -0.33 3.78
N LYS A 270 -5.21 0.80 3.45
CA LYS A 270 -4.59 1.90 2.71
C LYS A 270 -3.45 2.60 3.45
N PHE A 271 -3.46 2.58 4.79
CA PHE A 271 -2.33 3.09 5.58
C PHE A 271 -1.09 2.23 5.37
N HIS A 272 -1.23 0.91 5.34
CA HIS A 272 -0.12 0.02 5.05
C HIS A 272 0.30 0.10 3.56
N ILE A 273 -0.67 0.15 2.63
CA ILE A 273 -0.38 0.25 1.19
C ILE A 273 0.42 1.52 0.86
N LEU A 274 0.25 2.60 1.63
CA LEU A 274 1.01 3.84 1.47
C LEU A 274 2.53 3.61 1.55
N LEU A 275 3.00 2.67 2.38
CA LEU A 275 4.43 2.34 2.49
C LEU A 275 5.01 1.88 1.15
N HIS A 276 4.22 1.18 0.34
CA HIS A 276 4.64 0.65 -0.96
C HIS A 276 4.81 1.72 -2.04
N ILE A 277 4.30 2.94 -1.84
CA ILE A 277 4.47 4.05 -2.80
C ILE A 277 5.96 4.39 -2.98
N VAL A 278 6.77 4.27 -1.93
CA VAL A 278 8.21 4.57 -2.00
C VAL A 278 8.92 3.64 -2.99
N GLU A 279 8.61 2.34 -2.95
CA GLU A 279 9.15 1.38 -3.93
C GLU A 279 8.57 1.57 -5.34
N ASP A 280 7.32 2.03 -5.47
CA ASP A 280 6.69 2.27 -6.78
C ASP A 280 7.26 3.47 -7.55
N ILE A 281 7.88 4.42 -6.84
CA ILE A 281 8.52 5.59 -7.44
C ILE A 281 9.94 5.27 -7.95
N ARG A 282 10.57 4.22 -7.42
CA ARG A 282 11.93 3.79 -7.76
C ARG A 282 11.99 3.10 -9.13
#